data_AF-A0A4V3GL73-F1
#
_entry.id   AF-A0A4V3GL73-F1
#
_cell.length_a   1.000
_cell.length_b   1.000
_cell.length_c   1.000
_cell.angle_alpha   90.00
_cell.angle_beta   90.00
_cell.angle_gamma   90.00
#
_symmetry.space_group_name_H-M   'P 1'
#
loop_
_entity.id
_entity.type
_entity.pdbx_description
1 polymer ?
#
loop_
_entity_poly.entity_id
_entity_poly.type
_entity_poly.pdbx_seq_one_letter_code
_entity_poly.pdbx_strand_id
1 'polypeptide(L)' 'MPDESLTDRLVNTDVSALSGLELRAHLEAVDQHMKYLQRSELALLEGSPEVVAQNSQLRDRLDYLRTLDLEELSGPGS' A
#
# COMPACT_ATOMS: atom_id res chain seq x y z
N MET A 1 2.48 -5.02 -10.96
CA MET A 1 3.44 -3.92 -11.07
C MET A 1 2.69 -2.66 -10.68
N PRO A 2 3.25 -1.78 -9.83
CA PRO A 2 2.64 -0.49 -9.58
C PRO A 2 2.54 0.24 -10.92
N ASP A 3 1.34 0.64 -11.30
CA ASP A 3 1.15 1.48 -12.47
C ASP A 3 1.57 2.89 -12.04
N GLU A 4 2.74 3.36 -12.51
CA GLU A 4 3.22 4.72 -12.20
C GLU A 4 2.16 5.77 -12.55
N SER A 5 1.38 5.51 -13.61
CA SER A 5 0.22 6.31 -14.03
C SER A 5 -0.88 6.38 -12.97
N LEU A 6 -1.15 5.29 -12.27
CA LEU A 6 -2.15 5.25 -11.19
C LEU A 6 -1.66 6.00 -9.95
N THR A 7 -0.38 5.84 -9.61
CA THR A 7 0.23 6.60 -8.51
C THR A 7 0.17 8.10 -8.78
N ASP A 8 0.58 8.52 -9.98
CA ASP A 8 0.57 9.92 -10.41
C ASP A 8 -0.85 10.49 -10.39
N ARG A 9 -1.82 9.74 -10.92
CA ARG A 9 -3.23 10.14 -10.89
C ARG A 9 -3.77 10.31 -9.48
N LEU A 10 -3.47 9.38 -8.57
CA LEU A 10 -3.95 9.45 -7.19
C LEU A 10 -3.36 10.65 -6.43
N VAL A 11 -2.08 10.95 -6.65
CA VAL A 11 -1.39 12.07 -5.97
C VAL A 11 -1.82 13.42 -6.54
N ASN A 12 -2.03 13.52 -7.86
CA ASN A 12 -2.34 14.78 -8.54
C ASN A 12 -3.83 15.10 -8.65
N THR A 13 -4.72 14.27 -8.06
CA THR A 13 -6.15 14.55 -8.05
C THR A 13 -6.46 15.75 -7.16
N ASP A 14 -7.10 16.78 -7.70
CA ASP A 14 -7.63 17.89 -6.89
C ASP A 14 -8.88 17.45 -6.12
N VAL A 15 -8.67 17.04 -4.88
CA VAL A 15 -9.73 16.58 -3.97
C VAL A 15 -10.77 17.65 -3.64
N SER A 16 -10.44 18.94 -3.82
CA SER A 16 -11.32 20.07 -3.53
C SER A 16 -12.47 20.20 -4.53
N ALA A 17 -12.27 19.68 -5.74
CA ALA A 17 -13.23 19.69 -6.83
C ALA A 17 -14.16 18.46 -6.83
N LEU A 18 -13.90 17.46 -5.98
CA LEU A 18 -14.65 16.21 -5.93
C LEU A 18 -15.97 16.38 -5.15
N SER A 19 -17.05 15.78 -5.66
CA SER A 19 -18.26 15.59 -4.87
C SER A 19 -18.02 14.62 -3.71
N GLY A 20 -18.91 14.61 -2.71
CA GLY A 20 -18.76 13.73 -1.55
C GLY A 20 -18.70 12.23 -1.88
N LEU A 21 -19.29 11.78 -2.98
CA LEU A 21 -19.18 10.40 -3.46
C LEU A 21 -17.83 10.14 -4.14
N GLU A 22 -17.38 11.06 -4.99
CA GLU A 22 -16.11 10.97 -5.68
C GLU A 22 -14.93 11.03 -4.71
N LEU A 23 -15.02 11.84 -3.66
CA LEU A 23 -14.02 11.92 -2.61
C LEU A 23 -13.89 10.58 -1.87
N ARG A 24 -15.00 9.91 -1.53
CA ARG A 24 -14.95 8.59 -0.88
C ARG A 24 -14.33 7.54 -1.79
N ALA A 25 -14.73 7.49 -3.05
CA ALA A 25 -14.16 6.57 -4.03
C ALA A 25 -12.66 6.82 -4.24
N HIS A 26 -12.24 8.08 -4.25
CA HIS A 26 -10.84 8.46 -4.34
C HIS A 26 -10.06 8.01 -3.09
N LEU A 27 -10.57 8.27 -1.89
CA LEU A 27 -9.93 7.83 -0.64
C LEU A 27 -9.82 6.30 -0.56
N GLU A 28 -10.84 5.56 -1.00
CA GLU A 28 -10.79 4.10 -1.09
C GLU A 28 -9.71 3.63 -2.08
N ALA A 29 -9.61 4.28 -3.25
CA ALA A 29 -8.56 3.96 -4.22
C ALA A 29 -7.16 4.27 -3.69
N VAL A 30 -6.98 5.37 -2.94
CA VAL A 30 -5.71 5.69 -2.27
C VAL A 30 -5.37 4.65 -1.20
N ASP A 31 -6.32 4.26 -0.36
CA ASP A 31 -6.12 3.24 0.68
C ASP A 31 -5.70 1.88 0.08
N GLN A 32 -6.41 1.44 -0.95
CA GLN A 32 -6.10 0.20 -1.67
C GLN A 32 -4.71 0.25 -2.31
N HIS A 33 -4.35 1.37 -2.94
CA HIS A 33 -3.03 1.53 -3.54
C HIS A 33 -1.91 1.56 -2.48
N MET A 34 -2.13 2.23 -1.35
CA MET A 34 -1.19 2.21 -0.22
C MET A 34 -0.97 0.80 0.33
N LYS A 35 -2.05 0.02 0.52
CA LYS A 35 -1.95 -1.38 0.94
C LYS A 35 -1.19 -2.22 -0.09
N TYR A 36 -1.43 -2.02 -1.38
CA TYR A 36 -0.68 -2.69 -2.44
C TYR A 36 0.82 -2.40 -2.37
N LEU A 37 1.20 -1.13 -2.16
CA LEU A 37 2.60 -0.74 -2.02
C LEU A 37 3.24 -1.36 -0.77
N GLN A 38 2.53 -1.36 0.36
CA GLN A 38 3.00 -1.97 1.61
C GLN A 38 3.20 -3.48 1.48
N ARG A 39 2.31 -4.19 0.78
CA ARG A 39 2.50 -5.62 0.46
C ARG A 39 3.70 -5.86 -0.45
N SER A 40 3.87 -5.00 -1.46
CA SER A 40 5.01 -5.10 -2.37
C SER A 40 6.33 -4.88 -1.62
N GLU A 41 6.36 -3.91 -0.70
CA GLU A 41 7.49 -3.68 0.19
C GLU A 41 7.76 -4.88 1.10
N LEU A 42 6.72 -5.44 1.73
CA LEU A 42 6.83 -6.64 2.56
C LEU A 42 7.45 -7.81 1.78
N ALA A 43 6.92 -8.10 0.59
CA ALA A 43 7.42 -9.18 -0.26
C ALA A 43 8.89 -8.98 -0.67
N LEU A 44 9.30 -7.73 -0.93
CA LEU A 44 10.70 -7.40 -1.26
C LEU A 44 11.64 -7.61 -0.06
N LEU A 45 11.21 -7.18 1.14
CA LEU A 45 11.99 -7.35 2.37
C LEU A 45 12.10 -8.82 2.78
N GLU A 46 10.99 -9.58 2.69
CA GLU A 46 11.00 -11.02 2.97
C GLU A 46 11.81 -11.82 1.94
N GLY A 47 11.81 -11.40 0.69
CA GLY A 47 12.63 -11.99 -0.38
C GLY A 47 14.13 -11.68 -0.27
N SER A 48 14.53 -10.71 0.57
CA SER A 48 15.92 -10.23 0.69
C SER A 48 16.42 -10.27 2.15
N PRO A 49 16.38 -11.43 2.83
CA PRO A 49 16.65 -11.52 4.28
C PRO A 49 18.08 -11.10 4.67
N GLU A 50 19.05 -11.30 3.77
CA GLU A 50 20.46 -10.94 3.98
C GLU A 50 20.66 -9.42 4.05
N VAL A 51 19.93 -8.65 3.23
CA VAL A 51 19.96 -7.19 3.23
C VAL A 51 19.24 -6.64 4.46
N VAL A 52 18.11 -7.23 4.82
CA VAL A 52 17.35 -6.89 6.03
C VAL A 52 18.19 -7.14 7.29
N ALA A 53 18.88 -8.27 7.40
CA ALA A 53 19.72 -8.58 8.56
C ALA A 53 20.82 -7.51 8.79
N GLN A 54 21.39 -6.98 7.71
CA GLN A 54 22.46 -5.98 7.76
C GLN A 54 21.99 -4.56 8.10
N ASN A 55 20.68 -4.28 8.04
CA ASN A 55 20.13 -2.94 8.29
C ASN A 55 19.01 -2.98 9.32
N SER A 56 19.24 -2.40 10.50
CA SER A 56 18.26 -2.38 11.59
C SER A 56 16.97 -1.64 11.21
N GLN A 57 17.05 -0.57 10.41
CA GLN A 57 15.85 0.15 9.96
C GLN A 57 14.96 -0.71 9.05
N LEU A 58 15.57 -1.57 8.22
CA LEU A 58 14.81 -2.51 7.39
C LEU A 58 14.16 -3.62 8.22
N ARG A 59 14.80 -4.03 9.32
CA ARG A 59 14.20 -4.97 10.29
C ARG A 59 12.99 -4.34 10.98
N ASP A 60 13.15 -3.13 11.52
CA ASP A 60 12.05 -2.41 12.17
C ASP A 60 10.89 -2.18 11.19
N ARG A 61 11.21 -1.87 9.93
CA ARG A 61 10.22 -1.70 8.86
C ARG A 61 9.50 -3.01 8.52
N LEU A 62 10.23 -4.12 8.40
CA LEU A 62 9.65 -5.44 8.17
C LEU A 62 8.72 -5.85 9.32
N ASP A 63 9.15 -5.65 10.56
CA ASP A 63 8.33 -5.94 11.73
C ASP A 63 7.06 -5.07 11.74
N TYR A 64 7.17 -3.78 11.45
CA TYR A 64 6.01 -2.90 11.32
C TYR A 64 5.03 -3.40 10.24
N LEU A 65 5.51 -3.71 9.03
CA LEU A 65 4.66 -4.19 7.94
C LEU A 65 3.92 -5.49 8.27
N ARG A 66 4.53 -6.37 9.09
CA ARG A 66 3.89 -7.60 9.57
C ARG A 66 2.79 -7.37 10.60
N THR A 67 2.78 -6.21 11.27
CA THR A 67 1.70 -5.84 12.20
C THR A 67 0.51 -5.21 11.51
N LEU A 68 0.66 -4.78 10.24
CA LEU A 68 -0.41 -4.18 9.48
C LEU A 68 -1.37 -5.27 8.98
N ASP A 69 -2.66 -4.97 9.05
CA ASP A 69 -3.69 -5.76 8.37
C ASP A 69 -3.62 -5.47 6.87
N LEU A 70 -2.67 -6.14 6.22
CA LEU A 70 -2.45 -6.07 4.79
C LEU A 70 -3.25 -7.14 4.06
N GLU A 71 -4.09 -7.95 4.72
CA GLU A 71 -4.98 -8.84 3.99
C GLU A 71 -5.98 -8.04 3.16
N GLU A 72 -6.30 -8.56 1.99
CA GLU A 72 -7.43 -8.03 1.25
C GLU A 72 -8.64 -8.51 2.03
N LEU A 73 -9.63 -7.65 2.25
CA LEU A 73 -10.99 -8.15 2.34
C LEU A 73 -11.30 -8.81 0.98
N SER A 74 -10.70 -9.98 0.72
CA SER A 74 -11.27 -10.99 -0.14
C SER A 74 -12.65 -11.16 0.45
N GLY A 75 -13.65 -10.66 -0.27
CA GLY A 75 -15.04 -10.77 0.13
C GLY A 75 -15.34 -12.21 0.58
N PRO A 76 -16.29 -12.38 1.50
CA PRO A 76 -16.56 -13.68 2.09
C PRO A 76 -16.73 -14.71 0.98
N GLY A 77 -16.06 -15.86 1.12
CA GLY A 77 -16.32 -16.99 0.25
C GLY A 77 -17.81 -17.28 0.23
N SER A 78 -18.37 -17.37 -0.98
CA SER A 78 -19.62 -18.07 -1.32
C SER A 78 -19.69 -18.22 -2.83
#